data_AF-A0A2D4RVN3-F1
#
_entry.id   AF-A0A2D4RVN3-F1
#
_cell.length_a   1.000
_cell.length_b   1.000
_cell.length_c   1.000
_cell.angle_alpha   90.00
_cell.angle_beta   90.00
_cell.angle_gamma   90.00
#
_symmetry.space_group_name_H-M   'P 1'
#
loop_
_entity.id
_entity.type
_entity.pdbx_description
1 polymer ?
#
loop_
_entity_poly.entity_id
_entity_poly.type
_entity_poly.pdbx_seq_one_letter_code
_entity_poly.pdbx_strand_id
1 'polypeptide(L)' 'MSLTQKTGLAHYYSRSRDQLWQKGESSGHIQKICEIRIDCDQDTLLYLVEQQGPACHTGRQSCFYRKLVGQQLEWSIEER' A
#
# COMPACT_ATOMS: atom_id res chain seq x y z
N MET A 1 -11.98 -6.12 6.64
CA MET A 1 -12.59 -4.94 5.98
C MET A 1 -13.26 -3.97 6.95
N SER A 2 -14.08 -4.43 7.92
CA SER A 2 -14.78 -3.53 8.87
C SER A 2 -13.88 -2.49 9.54
N LEU A 3 -12.66 -2.86 9.97
CA LEU A 3 -11.74 -1.93 10.62
C LEU A 3 -11.21 -0.84 9.67
N THR A 4 -10.90 -1.18 8.42
CA THR A 4 -10.53 -0.21 7.38
C THR A 4 -11.65 0.82 7.17
N GLN A 5 -12.90 0.35 7.03
CA GLN A 5 -14.06 1.23 6.86
C GLN A 5 -14.30 2.12 8.08
N LYS A 6 -14.17 1.57 9.29
CA LYS A 6 -14.40 2.30 10.54
C LYS A 6 -13.35 3.39 10.79
N THR A 7 -12.09 3.11 10.48
CA THR A 7 -10.96 4.01 10.79
C THR A 7 -10.60 4.96 9.67
N GLY A 8 -10.97 4.63 8.42
CA GLY A 8 -10.45 5.32 7.25
C GLY A 8 -8.96 5.09 7.00
N LEU A 9 -8.35 4.08 7.65
CA LEU A 9 -6.92 3.73 7.51
C LEU A 9 -6.77 2.34 6.90
N ALA A 10 -5.74 2.14 6.08
CA ALA A 10 -5.47 0.84 5.48
C ALA A 10 -5.08 -0.19 6.55
N HIS A 11 -5.94 -1.19 6.74
CA HIS A 11 -5.64 -2.39 7.51
C HIS A 11 -5.53 -3.59 6.59
N TYR A 12 -4.53 -4.41 6.85
CA TYR A 12 -4.26 -5.66 6.13
C TYR A 12 -4.24 -6.82 7.11
N TYR A 13 -4.49 -8.02 6.62
CA TYR A 13 -4.22 -9.24 7.38
C TYR A 13 -2.82 -9.74 7.04
N SER A 14 -1.92 -9.72 8.01
CA SER A 14 -0.57 -10.24 7.83
C SER A 14 -0.59 -11.76 7.99
N ARG A 15 -0.53 -12.49 6.88
CA ARG A 15 -0.52 -13.96 6.89
C ARG A 15 0.67 -14.56 7.65
N SER A 16 1.83 -13.92 7.62
CA SER A 16 3.02 -14.40 8.34
C SER A 16 2.96 -14.16 9.84
N ARG A 17 2.22 -13.14 10.28
CA ARG A 17 2.01 -12.83 11.70
C ARG A 17 0.67 -13.35 12.24
N ASP A 18 -0.13 -13.94 11.36
CA ASP A 18 -1.50 -14.41 11.61
C ASP A 18 -2.37 -13.41 12.40
N GLN A 19 -2.32 -12.14 11.99
CA GLN A 19 -3.04 -11.08 12.69
C GLN A 19 -3.42 -9.91 11.77
N LEU A 20 -4.42 -9.15 12.21
CA LEU A 20 -4.76 -7.87 11.63
C LEU A 20 -3.66 -6.85 11.95
N TRP A 21 -3.31 -6.02 10.97
CA TRP A 21 -2.25 -5.03 11.08
C TRP A 21 -2.61 -3.75 10.36
N GLN A 22 -2.44 -2.60 11.03
CA GLN A 22 -2.60 -1.30 10.42
C GLN A 22 -1.32 -0.89 9.69
N LYS A 23 -1.41 -0.50 8.41
CA LYS A 23 -0.24 -0.03 7.68
C LYS A 23 0.35 1.19 8.37
N GLY A 24 1.62 1.09 8.74
CA GLY A 24 2.35 2.15 9.43
C GLY A 24 2.20 2.14 10.95
N GLU A 25 1.57 1.14 11.57
CA GLU A 25 1.39 1.05 13.02
C GLU A 25 2.68 1.25 13.82
N SER A 26 3.80 0.69 13.33
CA SER A 26 5.11 0.84 13.99
C SER A 26 5.96 1.99 13.45
N SER A 27 5.76 2.40 12.19
CA SER A 27 6.64 3.39 11.53
C SER A 27 6.05 4.79 11.45
N GLY A 28 4.76 4.97 11.76
CA GLY A 28 4.01 6.19 11.51
C GLY A 28 3.66 6.43 10.03
N HIS A 29 4.13 5.60 9.09
CA HIS A 29 3.90 5.78 7.66
C HIS A 29 2.55 5.20 7.22
N ILE A 30 1.48 5.87 7.65
CA ILE A 30 0.11 5.43 7.48
C ILE A 30 -0.43 5.67 6.07
N GLN A 31 -1.51 4.97 5.74
CA GLN A 31 -2.26 5.12 4.51
C GLN A 31 -3.70 5.47 4.85
N LYS A 32 -4.10 6.71 4.58
CA LYS A 32 -5.47 7.17 4.75
C LYS A 32 -6.26 6.87 3.47
N ILE A 33 -7.37 6.18 3.60
CA ILE A 33 -8.22 5.77 2.48
C ILE A 33 -9.01 6.98 1.98
N CYS A 34 -8.86 7.31 0.70
CA CYS A 34 -9.67 8.31 0.00
C CYS A 34 -10.85 7.64 -0.71
N GLU A 35 -10.60 6.50 -1.36
CA GLU A 35 -11.60 5.75 -2.11
C GLU A 35 -11.26 4.24 -2.08
N ILE A 36 -12.29 3.40 -2.06
CA ILE A 36 -12.15 1.94 -2.25
C ILE A 36 -12.92 1.57 -3.50
N ARG A 37 -12.22 1.03 -4.50
CA ARG A 37 -12.80 0.45 -5.70
C ARG A 37 -12.76 -1.07 -5.63
N ILE A 38 -13.69 -1.70 -6.33
CA ILE A 38 -13.84 -3.15 -6.46
C ILE A 38 -13.72 -3.47 -7.94
N ASP A 39 -13.04 -4.56 -8.31
CA ASP A 39 -12.95 -5.02 -9.69
C ASP A 39 -14.23 -5.71 -10.18
N CYS A 40 -14.22 -6.21 -11.42
CA CYS A 40 -15.44 -6.62 -12.12
C CYS A 40 -16.03 -7.95 -11.62
N ASP A 41 -15.21 -8.87 -11.15
CA ASP A 41 -15.58 -10.16 -10.55
C ASP A 41 -15.52 -10.16 -9.02
N GLN A 42 -15.18 -9.02 -8.42
CA GLN A 42 -15.30 -8.73 -6.99
C GLN A 42 -14.35 -9.55 -6.11
N ASP A 43 -13.19 -9.92 -6.63
CA ASP A 43 -12.16 -10.62 -5.87
C ASP A 43 -10.99 -9.72 -5.47
N THR A 44 -10.90 -8.51 -6.06
CA THR A 44 -9.81 -7.56 -5.80
C THR A 44 -10.33 -6.17 -5.44
N LEU A 45 -9.58 -5.53 -4.54
CA LEU A 45 -9.84 -4.17 -4.08
C LEU A 45 -8.69 -3.25 -4.46
N LEU A 46 -9.03 -2.05 -4.93
CA LEU A 46 -8.07 -0.97 -5.16
C LEU A 46 -8.32 0.16 -4.17
N TYR A 47 -7.34 0.43 -3.31
CA TYR A 47 -7.36 1.58 -2.41
C TYR A 47 -6.65 2.76 -3.06
N LEU A 48 -7.38 3.87 -3.20
CA LEU A 48 -6.77 5.17 -3.46
C LEU A 48 -6.50 5.79 -2.10
N VAL A 49 -5.23 6.17 -1.86
CA VAL A 49 -4.78 6.56 -0.52
C VAL A 49 -3.96 7.85 -0.53
N GLU A 50 -4.13 8.63 0.54
CA GLU A 50 -3.15 9.62 0.98
C GLU A 50 -2.08 8.90 1.80
N GLN A 51 -0.87 8.76 1.23
CA GLN A 51 0.27 8.14 1.88
C GLN A 51 1.02 9.16 2.75
N GLN A 52 1.28 8.83 4.02
CA GLN A 52 2.14 9.62 4.90
C GLN A 52 3.52 8.96 5.01
N GLY A 53 4.59 9.70 4.73
CA GLY A 53 5.94 9.15 4.67
C GLY A 53 6.12 8.06 3.59
N PRO A 54 7.30 7.45 3.46
CA PRO A 54 7.54 6.42 2.45
C PRO A 54 6.72 5.15 2.72
N ALA A 55 6.01 4.64 1.70
CA ALA A 55 5.25 3.41 1.85
C ALA A 55 6.17 2.19 2.03
N CYS A 56 7.35 2.21 1.40
CA CYS A 56 8.32 1.13 1.41
C CYS A 56 9.25 1.19 2.62
N HIS A 57 9.59 0.02 3.18
CA HIS A 57 10.53 -0.12 4.29
C HIS A 57 11.97 0.30 3.93
N THR A 58 12.28 0.51 2.65
CA THR A 58 13.59 1.00 2.18
C THR A 58 13.68 2.53 2.13
N GLY A 59 12.63 3.25 2.54
CA GLY A 59 12.58 4.72 2.52
C GLY A 59 12.07 5.32 1.21
N ARG A 60 11.60 4.50 0.27
CA ARG A 60 11.03 4.94 -1.01
C ARG A 60 9.51 5.07 -0.97
N GLN A 61 8.97 5.94 -1.83
CA GLN A 61 7.53 6.20 -1.92
C GLN A 61 6.73 4.95 -2.28
N SER A 62 7.22 4.14 -3.22
CA SER A 62 6.58 2.88 -3.65
C SER A 62 7.56 1.72 -3.50
N CYS A 63 7.05 0.50 -3.28
CA CYS A 63 7.83 -0.73 -3.40
C CYS A 63 8.24 -0.98 -4.86
N PHE A 64 7.48 -0.47 -5.83
CA PHE A 64 7.70 -0.62 -7.27
C PHE A 64 8.62 0.49 -7.81
N TYR A 65 9.69 0.80 -7.09
CA TYR A 65 10.67 1.82 -7.47
C TYR A 65 11.66 1.36 -8.56
N ARG A 66 11.60 0.09 -8.97
CA ARG A 66 12.41 -0.49 -10.05
C ARG A 66 11.49 -0.94 -11.17
N LYS A 67 11.88 -0.66 -12.41
CA LYS A 67 11.23 -1.13 -13.63
C LYS A 67 12.14 -2.09 -14.37
N LEU A 68 11.54 -3.01 -15.13
CA LEU A 68 12.26 -3.91 -16.01
C LEU A 68 12.36 -3.26 -17.40
N VAL A 69 13.59 -3.09 -17.90
CA VAL A 69 13.87 -2.57 -19.25
C VAL A 69 14.73 -3.60 -19.99
N GLY A 70 14.13 -4.29 -20.95
CA GLY A 70 14.74 -5.48 -21.56
C GLY A 70 15.00 -6.56 -20.51
N GLN A 71 16.26 -6.93 -20.32
CA GLN A 71 16.72 -7.89 -19.29
C GLN A 71 17.38 -7.20 -18.08
N GLN A 72 17.31 -5.86 -17.98
CA GLN A 72 17.96 -5.08 -16.92
C GLN A 72 16.93 -4.42 -16.00
N LEU A 73 17.32 -4.23 -14.73
CA LEU A 73 16.52 -3.46 -13.76
C LEU A 73 17.02 -2.02 -13.71
N GLU A 74 16.10 -1.08 -13.93
CA GLU A 74 16.36 0.35 -13.86
C GLU A 74 15.53 1.02 -12.76
N TRP A 75 15.97 2.20 -12.30
CA TRP A 75 15.21 3.02 -11.37
C TRP A 75 14.00 3.65 -12.06
N SER A 76 12.84 3.60 -11.41
CA SER A 76 11.65 4.35 -11.83
C SER A 76 11.80 5.78 -11.32
N ILE A 77 11.93 6.75 -12.23
CA ILE A 77 12.13 8.17 -11.92
C ILE A 77 10.78 8.88 -11.64
N GLU A 78 9.68 8.13 -11.57
CA GLU A 78 8.35 8.71 -11.35
C GLU A 78 8.16 9.10 -9.88
N GLU A 79 8.70 10.28 -9.54
CA GLU A 79 8.36 11.06 -8.36
C GLU A 79 7.30 12.09 -8.79
N ARG A 80 6.03 11.73 -8.66
CA ARG A 80 4.93 12.70 -8.59
C ARG A 80 4.45 12.80 -7.16
#